data_AF-A0A2R5E640-F1
#
_entry.id   AF-A0A2R5E640-F1
#
_cell.length_a   1.000
_cell.length_b   1.000
_cell.length_c   1.000
_cell.angle_alpha   90.00
_cell.angle_beta   90.00
_cell.angle_gamma   90.00
#
_symmetry.space_group_name_H-M   'P 1'
#
loop_
_entity.id
_entity.type
_entity.pdbx_description
1 polymer ?
#
loop_
_entity_poly.entity_id
_entity_poly.type
_entity_poly.pdbx_seq_one_letter_code
_entity_poly.pdbx_strand_id
1 'polypeptide(L)'
;MNKQPAYEASHPVAVALGGMVRALRSGADLLEALAEQARRVGVAPYSPEFDEAAALAGMPYSRAWDAYLDRETWAQAERQPLAHIH
;
A
#
# COMPACT_ATOMS: atom_id res chain seq x y z
N MET A 1 2.75 -5.63 -14.97
CA MET A 1 2.10 -6.77 -14.29
C MET A 1 1.09 -7.39 -15.24
N ASN A 2 1.18 -8.69 -15.53
CA ASN A 2 0.22 -9.37 -16.42
C ASN A 2 -1.04 -9.73 -15.63
N LYS A 3 -2.22 -9.56 -16.25
CA LYS A 3 -3.49 -9.93 -15.62
C LYS A 3 -3.55 -11.44 -15.43
N GLN A 4 -3.86 -11.89 -14.22
CA GLN A 4 -4.09 -13.29 -13.92
C GLN A 4 -5.59 -13.62 -13.99
N PRO A 5 -5.98 -14.87 -14.33
CA PRO A 5 -7.38 -15.29 -14.34
C PRO A 5 -8.00 -15.27 -12.94
N ALA A 6 -7.20 -15.49 -11.90
CA ALA A 6 -7.56 -15.34 -10.50
C ALA A 6 -6.33 -14.86 -9.71
N TYR A 7 -6.59 -14.17 -8.60
CA TYR A 7 -5.55 -13.76 -7.65
C TYR A 7 -5.83 -14.44 -6.32
N GLU A 8 -4.80 -15.06 -5.74
CA GLU A 8 -4.87 -15.57 -4.36
C GLU A 8 -5.22 -14.45 -3.39
N ALA A 9 -5.85 -14.79 -2.25
CA ALA A 9 -6.30 -13.77 -1.29
C ALA A 9 -5.14 -12.93 -0.73
N SER A 10 -3.96 -13.51 -0.59
CA SER A 10 -2.71 -12.86 -0.16
C SER A 10 -1.98 -12.10 -1.28
N HIS A 11 -2.43 -12.22 -2.54
CA HIS A 11 -1.80 -11.53 -3.65
C HIS A 11 -1.99 -10.01 -3.52
N PRO A 12 -0.98 -9.16 -3.80
CA PRO A 12 -1.05 -7.71 -3.60
C PRO A 12 -2.27 -7.04 -4.23
N VAL A 13 -2.68 -7.45 -5.43
CA VAL A 13 -3.92 -6.99 -6.08
C VAL A 13 -5.17 -7.26 -5.25
N ALA A 14 -5.30 -8.46 -4.70
CA ALA A 14 -6.46 -8.84 -3.89
C ALA A 14 -6.48 -8.09 -2.56
N VAL A 15 -5.31 -7.90 -1.94
CA VAL A 15 -5.14 -7.07 -0.73
C VAL A 15 -5.54 -5.63 -1.00
N ALA A 16 -5.03 -5.02 -2.09
CA ALA A 16 -5.34 -3.65 -2.47
C ALA A 16 -6.85 -3.45 -2.70
N LEU A 17 -7.48 -4.31 -3.50
CA LEU A 17 -8.92 -4.25 -3.76
C LEU A 17 -9.74 -4.45 -2.49
N GLY A 18 -9.39 -5.42 -1.66
CA GLY A 18 -10.09 -5.67 -0.39
C GLY A 18 -9.97 -4.49 0.59
N GLY A 19 -8.78 -3.89 0.70
CA GLY A 19 -8.53 -2.72 1.54
C GLY A 19 -9.29 -1.50 1.05
N MET A 20 -9.28 -1.22 -0.26
CA MET A 20 -10.07 -0.12 -0.86
C MET A 20 -11.57 -0.29 -0.63
N VAL A 21 -12.11 -1.50 -0.85
CA VAL A 21 -13.53 -1.79 -0.58
C VAL A 21 -13.86 -1.59 0.90
N ARG A 22 -12.97 -2.01 1.81
CA ARG A 22 -13.14 -1.78 3.25
C ARG A 22 -13.16 -0.29 3.57
N ALA A 23 -12.19 0.48 3.10
CA ALA A 23 -12.11 1.93 3.32
C ALA A 23 -13.38 2.65 2.83
N LEU A 24 -13.83 2.34 1.61
CA LEU A 24 -15.05 2.92 1.03
C LEU A 24 -16.32 2.60 1.83
N ARG A 25 -16.41 1.39 2.42
CA ARG A 25 -17.58 0.95 3.17
C ARG A 25 -17.63 1.49 4.60
N SER A 26 -16.48 1.69 5.23
CA SER A 26 -16.41 2.12 6.64
C SER A 26 -16.04 3.58 6.82
N GLY A 27 -15.55 4.26 5.77
CA GLY A 27 -14.95 5.60 5.87
C GLY A 27 -13.64 5.61 6.65
N ALA A 28 -12.99 4.46 6.80
CA ALA A 28 -11.70 4.36 7.49
C ALA A 28 -10.57 4.91 6.61
N ASP A 29 -9.46 5.28 7.24
CA ASP A 29 -8.23 5.62 6.53
C ASP A 29 -7.80 4.46 5.61
N LEU A 30 -7.30 4.81 4.42
CA LEU A 30 -6.97 3.81 3.41
C LEU A 30 -5.82 2.90 3.86
N LEU A 31 -4.78 3.45 4.50
CA LEU A 31 -3.64 2.67 4.95
C LEU A 31 -4.04 1.74 6.10
N GLU A 32 -4.86 2.21 7.04
CA GLU A 32 -5.43 1.37 8.10
C GLU A 32 -6.28 0.24 7.53
N ALA A 33 -7.14 0.54 6.55
CA ALA A 33 -8.00 -0.45 5.90
C ALA A 33 -7.18 -1.50 5.12
N LEU A 34 -6.10 -1.09 4.46
CA LEU A 34 -5.15 -1.98 3.80
C LEU A 34 -4.45 -2.87 4.83
N ALA A 35 -3.94 -2.31 5.92
CA ALA A 35 -3.24 -3.07 6.96
C ALA A 35 -4.16 -4.12 7.59
N GLU A 36 -5.42 -3.76 7.84
CA GLU A 36 -6.43 -4.68 8.37
C GLU A 36 -6.79 -5.79 7.36
N GLN A 37 -6.91 -5.45 6.08
CA GLN A 37 -7.14 -6.45 5.04
C GLN A 37 -5.95 -7.41 4.92
N ALA A 38 -4.72 -6.89 4.95
CA ALA A 38 -3.50 -7.68 4.89
C ALA A 38 -3.43 -8.70 6.04
N ARG A 39 -3.64 -8.25 7.29
CA ARG A 39 -3.69 -9.14 8.47
C ARG A 39 -4.72 -10.26 8.29
N ARG A 40 -5.90 -9.92 7.79
CA ARG A 40 -7.00 -10.88 7.58
C ARG A 40 -6.64 -12.00 6.60
N VAL A 41 -5.79 -11.72 5.62
CA VAL A 41 -5.34 -12.70 4.61
C VAL A 41 -3.94 -13.25 4.85
N GLY A 42 -3.36 -12.99 6.03
CA GLY A 42 -2.05 -13.51 6.43
C GLY A 42 -0.85 -12.78 5.82
N VAL A 43 -1.04 -11.58 5.27
CA VAL A 43 0.06 -10.71 4.83
C VAL A 43 0.46 -9.78 5.98
N ALA A 44 1.76 -9.74 6.29
CA ALA A 44 2.27 -8.85 7.33
C ALA A 44 2.13 -7.38 6.88
N PRO A 45 1.50 -6.50 7.68
CA PRO A 45 1.48 -5.07 7.38
C PRO A 45 2.91 -4.52 7.29
N TYR A 46 3.12 -3.59 6.37
CA TYR A 46 4.41 -2.93 6.15
C TYR A 46 5.55 -3.86 5.68
N SER A 47 5.20 -5.05 5.18
CA SER A 47 6.14 -5.92 4.46
C SER A 47 6.29 -5.48 2.99
N PRO A 48 7.30 -5.99 2.26
CA PRO A 48 7.43 -5.73 0.82
C PRO A 48 6.17 -6.08 0.01
N GLU A 49 5.50 -7.18 0.35
CA GLU A 49 4.25 -7.59 -0.30
C GLU A 49 3.11 -6.61 0.00
N PHE A 50 3.08 -6.06 1.22
CA PHE A 50 2.15 -5.00 1.58
C PHE A 50 2.47 -3.70 0.83
N ASP A 51 3.74 -3.34 0.66
CA ASP A 51 4.15 -2.14 -0.09
C ASP A 51 3.65 -2.18 -1.53
N GLU A 52 3.70 -3.35 -2.18
CA GLU A 52 3.12 -3.54 -3.50
C GLU A 52 1.60 -3.31 -3.51
N ALA A 53 0.89 -3.83 -2.51
CA ALA A 53 -0.55 -3.62 -2.38
C ALA A 53 -0.89 -2.14 -2.15
N ALA A 54 -0.14 -1.47 -1.27
CA ALA A 54 -0.30 -0.05 -0.98
C ALA A 54 -0.03 0.81 -2.22
N ALA A 55 1.03 0.52 -2.98
CA ALA A 55 1.32 1.19 -4.25
C ALA A 55 0.21 1.00 -5.30
N LEU A 56 -0.35 -0.21 -5.40
CA LEU A 56 -1.51 -0.50 -6.27
C LEU A 56 -2.75 0.29 -5.85
N ALA A 57 -2.95 0.51 -4.55
CA ALA A 57 -4.03 1.32 -4.00
C ALA A 57 -3.76 2.84 -4.07
N GLY A 58 -2.58 3.26 -4.56
CA GLY A 58 -2.22 4.68 -4.71
C GLY A 58 -1.50 5.30 -3.52
N MET A 59 -1.08 4.48 -2.55
CA MET A 59 -0.25 4.88 -1.40
C MET A 59 1.12 4.18 -1.43
N PRO A 60 2.01 4.50 -2.38
CA PRO A 60 3.35 3.93 -2.39
C PRO A 60 4.17 4.36 -1.16
N TYR A 61 5.01 3.44 -0.68
CA TYR A 61 6.03 3.74 0.33
C TYR A 61 7.22 4.47 -0.31
N SER A 62 7.62 5.61 0.25
CA SER A 62 8.88 6.28 -0.08
C SER A 62 9.92 5.95 0.97
N ARG A 63 11.05 5.38 0.53
CA ARG A 63 12.21 5.13 1.41
C ARG A 63 12.94 6.43 1.75
N ALA A 64 12.90 7.41 0.85
CA ALA A 64 13.56 8.69 1.05
C ALA A 64 12.97 9.44 2.24
N TRP A 65 11.66 9.33 2.44
CA TRP A 65 10.93 10.02 3.51
C TRP A 65 10.41 9.07 4.60
N ASP A 66 10.72 7.77 4.50
CA ASP A 66 10.26 6.72 5.41
C ASP A 66 8.74 6.76 5.69
N ALA A 67 7.93 6.89 4.65
CA ALA A 67 6.49 7.09 4.77
C ALA A 67 5.69 6.57 3.58
N TYR A 68 4.44 6.15 3.84
CA TYR A 68 3.43 5.96 2.79
C TYR A 68 2.84 7.30 2.41
N LEU A 69 2.84 7.60 1.12
CA LEU A 69 2.47 8.90 0.58
C LEU A 69 1.46 8.71 -0.55
N ASP A 70 0.60 9.70 -0.80
CA ASP A 70 -0.12 9.74 -2.06
C ASP A 70 0.88 9.85 -3.24
N ARG A 71 0.45 9.53 -4.45
CA ARG A 71 1.35 9.46 -5.62
C ARG A 71 2.05 10.79 -5.96
N GLU A 72 1.40 11.92 -5.74
CA GLU A 72 1.98 13.23 -6.04
C GLU A 72 3.09 13.56 -5.04
N THR A 73 2.79 13.39 -3.75
CA THR A 73 3.73 13.59 -2.65
C THR A 73 4.89 12.58 -2.73
N TRP A 74 4.63 11.32 -3.10
CA TRP A 74 5.67 10.32 -3.35
C TRP A 74 6.61 10.77 -4.47
N ALA A 75 6.09 11.26 -5.60
CA ALA A 75 6.92 11.75 -6.70
C ALA A 75 7.74 12.99 -6.33
N GLN A 76 7.28 13.79 -5.36
CA GLN A 76 8.09 14.85 -4.76
C GLN A 76 9.20 14.27 -3.88
N ALA A 77 8.87 13.32 -3.01
CA ALA A 77 9.82 12.68 -2.11
C ALA A 77 11.00 12.04 -2.85
N GLU A 78 10.72 11.33 -3.95
CA GLU A 78 11.77 10.69 -4.76
C GLU A 78 12.66 11.71 -5.52
N ARG A 79 12.18 12.93 -5.77
CA ARG A 79 12.97 14.00 -6.40
C ARG A 79 13.77 14.82 -5.39
N GLN A 80 13.30 14.90 -4.15
CA GLN A 80 13.92 15.66 -3.08
C GLN A 80 14.01 14.78 -1.83
N PRO A 81 14.97 13.84 -1.79
CA PRO A 81 15.16 13.03 -0.61
C PRO A 81 15.45 13.93 0.60
N LEU A 82 14.79 13.66 1.72
CA LEU A 82 15.24 14.24 2.98
C LEU A 82 16.66 13.71 3.21
N ALA A 83 17.61 14.61 3.44
CA ALA A 83 18.94 14.18 3.84
C ALA A 83 18.76 13.32 5.10
N HIS A 84 19.03 12.02 5.01
CA HIS A 84 18.94 11.12 6.15
C HIS A 84 19.82 11.67 7.26
N ILE A 85 19.22 12.26 8.30
CA ILE A 85 19.91 12.57 9.55
C ILE A 85 19.96 11.24 10.30
N HIS A 86 21.01 10.46 10.03
CA HIS A 86 21.38 9.29 10.81
C HIS A 86 22.01 9.72 12.14
#